data_AF-A0A0R2KZG4-F1
#
_entry.id   AF-A0A0R2KZG4-F1
#
_cell.length_a   1.000
_cell.length_b   1.000
_cell.length_c   1.000
_cell.angle_alpha   90.00
_cell.angle_beta   90.00
_cell.angle_gamma   90.00
#
_symmetry.space_group_name_H-M   'P 1'
#
loop_
_entity.id
_entity.type
_entity.pdbx_description
1 polymer ?
#
loop_
_entity_poly.entity_id
_entity_poly.type
_entity_poly.pdbx_seq_one_letter_code
_entity_poly.pdbx_strand_id
1 'polypeptide(L)'
;MSNLINSNKRKINVKPKHEVSINEIEGNDNKKTFNVNIKIDNTVRNSLIAISNLGIAPNQKEAVAYLVQQFRDNLDPDNQRLFDLQVDVLNKKDAKLHESN
;
A
#
# COMPACT_ATOMS: atom_id res chain seq x y z
N MET A 1 -31.55 51.16 19.23
CA MET A 1 -31.14 49.99 18.42
C MET A 1 -29.68 50.18 18.03
N SER A 2 -28.77 49.48 18.71
CA SER A 2 -27.31 49.62 18.55
C SER A 2 -26.77 48.45 17.72
N ASN A 3 -26.12 48.80 16.61
CA ASN A 3 -25.66 47.89 15.55
C ASN A 3 -24.59 46.90 16.03
N LEU A 4 -24.89 45.60 15.91
CA LEU A 4 -23.99 44.46 16.17
C LEU A 4 -23.00 44.15 15.02
N ILE A 5 -22.88 45.02 14.01
CA ILE A 5 -22.20 44.69 12.74
C ILE A 5 -20.66 44.88 12.80
N ASN A 6 -20.08 45.37 13.90
CA ASN A 6 -18.65 45.72 13.94
C ASN A 6 -17.72 44.76 14.72
N SER A 7 -18.18 43.61 15.19
CA SER A 7 -17.33 42.74 16.05
C SER A 7 -16.27 41.91 15.31
N ASN A 8 -16.31 41.79 13.98
CA ASN A 8 -15.40 40.89 13.25
C ASN A 8 -14.20 41.58 12.57
N LYS A 9 -13.89 42.84 12.93
CA LYS A 9 -12.76 43.61 12.36
C LYS A 9 -11.45 43.51 13.17
N ARG A 10 -11.37 42.66 14.19
CA ARG A 10 -10.08 42.38 14.84
C ARG A 10 -9.27 41.50 13.91
N LYS A 11 -8.26 42.07 13.25
CA LYS A 11 -7.26 41.34 12.45
C LYS A 11 -6.45 40.44 13.37
N ILE A 12 -7.03 39.31 13.75
CA ILE A 12 -6.30 38.23 14.41
C ILE A 12 -5.42 37.64 13.32
N ASN A 13 -4.11 37.80 13.44
CA ASN A 13 -3.16 37.17 12.54
C ASN A 13 -3.12 35.67 12.91
N VAL A 14 -4.13 34.94 12.41
CA VAL A 14 -4.25 33.51 12.60
C VAL A 14 -3.18 32.85 11.74
N LYS A 15 -2.05 32.54 12.37
CA LYS A 15 -1.06 31.64 11.77
C LYS A 15 -1.40 30.21 12.19
N PRO A 16 -1.36 29.24 11.27
CA PRO A 16 -1.55 27.84 11.61
C PRO A 16 -0.51 27.41 12.65
N LYS A 17 -0.92 26.61 13.64
CA LYS A 17 -0.01 26.08 14.67
C LYS A 17 0.94 25.02 14.14
N HIS A 18 0.57 24.35 13.05
CA HIS A 18 1.36 23.35 12.35
C HIS A 18 1.19 23.59 10.85
N GLU A 19 2.32 23.78 10.17
CA GLU A 19 2.42 23.77 8.72
C GLU A 19 3.14 22.48 8.39
N VAL A 20 2.46 21.57 7.70
CA VAL A 20 3.08 20.36 7.14
C VAL A 20 3.43 20.65 5.69
N SER A 21 4.65 20.31 5.30
CA SER A 21 5.06 20.40 3.90
C SER A 21 4.40 19.28 3.10
N ILE A 22 4.14 19.50 1.80
CA ILE A 22 3.58 18.46 0.92
C ILE A 22 4.44 17.19 0.96
N ASN A 23 5.75 17.33 1.12
CA ASN A 23 6.72 16.24 1.23
C ASN A 23 6.58 15.40 2.51
N GLU A 24 5.95 15.91 3.57
CA GLU A 24 5.63 15.14 4.77
C GLU A 24 4.28 14.40 4.66
N ILE A 25 3.40 14.87 3.78
CA ILE A 25 2.12 14.24 3.45
C ILE A 25 2.34 13.12 2.42
N GLU A 26 3.21 13.39 1.44
CA GLU A 26 3.74 12.41 0.51
C GLU A 26 4.83 11.61 1.22
N GLY A 27 4.42 10.69 2.11
CA GLY A 27 5.33 9.68 2.65
C GLY A 27 6.19 9.12 1.51
N ASN A 28 7.51 9.15 1.69
CA ASN A 28 8.52 8.65 0.74
C ASN A 28 8.45 7.12 0.54
N ASP A 29 7.26 6.53 0.53
CA ASP A 29 7.00 5.16 0.17
C ASP A 29 6.82 5.06 -1.34
N ASN A 30 7.83 5.49 -2.09
CA ASN A 30 7.95 5.22 -3.52
C ASN A 30 8.31 3.73 -3.75
N LYS A 31 7.61 2.80 -3.10
CA LYS A 31 7.65 1.38 -3.48
C LYS A 31 6.93 1.28 -4.81
N LYS A 32 7.70 1.46 -5.89
CA LYS A 32 7.24 1.33 -7.27
C LYS A 32 6.80 -0.11 -7.50
N THR A 33 5.50 -0.36 -7.43
CA THR A 33 4.90 -1.67 -7.75
C THR A 33 4.49 -1.70 -9.21
N PHE A 34 4.64 -2.87 -9.84
CA PHE A 34 4.29 -3.07 -11.24
C PHE A 34 3.22 -4.16 -11.36
N ASN A 35 2.26 -3.96 -12.27
CA ASN A 35 1.30 -5.01 -12.59
C ASN A 35 1.99 -6.08 -13.43
N VAL A 36 1.94 -7.32 -12.95
CA VAL A 36 2.49 -8.48 -13.64
C VAL A 36 1.39 -9.51 -13.91
N ASN A 37 1.52 -10.23 -15.02
CA ASN A 37 0.60 -11.31 -15.38
C ASN A 37 1.25 -12.66 -15.05
N ILE A 38 0.55 -13.49 -14.28
CA ILE A 38 0.99 -14.85 -13.94
C ILE A 38 0.06 -15.83 -14.66
N LYS A 39 0.64 -16.80 -15.38
CA LYS A 39 -0.12 -17.90 -15.99
C LYS A 39 -0.40 -18.95 -14.91
N ILE A 40 -1.67 -19.23 -14.67
CA ILE A 40 -2.14 -20.22 -13.70
C ILE A 40 -3.14 -21.17 -14.37
N ASP A 41 -3.30 -22.36 -13.80
CA ASP A 41 -4.32 -23.29 -14.26
C ASP A 41 -5.74 -22.87 -13.85
N ASN A 42 -6.72 -23.56 -14.40
CA ASN A 42 -8.14 -23.32 -14.13
C ASN A 42 -8.52 -23.64 -12.67
N THR A 43 -7.90 -24.65 -12.08
CA THR A 43 -8.18 -25.10 -10.70
C THR A 43 -7.80 -24.00 -9.71
N VAL A 44 -6.58 -23.47 -9.80
CA VAL A 44 -6.08 -22.37 -8.97
C VAL A 44 -6.92 -21.12 -9.18
N ARG A 45 -7.27 -20.78 -10.43
CA ARG A 45 -8.18 -19.65 -10.70
C ARG A 45 -9.52 -19.82 -9.98
N ASN A 46 -10.13 -21.00 -10.07
CA ASN A 46 -11.41 -21.29 -9.42
C ASN A 46 -11.29 -21.23 -7.89
N SER A 47 -10.18 -21.69 -7.32
CA SER A 47 -9.89 -21.55 -5.88
C SER A 47 -9.81 -20.08 -5.46
N LEU A 48 -9.13 -19.23 -6.24
CA LEU A 48 -9.07 -17.78 -5.95
C LEU A 48 -10.46 -17.12 -6.02
N ILE A 49 -11.29 -17.52 -6.98
CA ILE A 49 -12.67 -17.05 -7.08
C ILE A 49 -13.48 -17.51 -5.85
N ALA A 50 -13.34 -18.76 -5.43
CA ALA A 50 -14.02 -19.28 -4.25
C ALA A 50 -13.62 -18.53 -2.98
N ILE A 51 -12.32 -18.25 -2.78
CA ILE A 51 -11.81 -17.44 -1.66
C ILE A 51 -12.46 -16.05 -1.65
N SER A 52 -12.59 -15.44 -2.83
CA SER A 52 -13.22 -14.13 -2.94
C SER A 52 -14.72 -14.19 -2.64
N ASN A 53 -15.42 -15.21 -3.15
CA ASN A 53 -16.86 -15.41 -2.91
C ASN A 53 -17.18 -15.71 -1.44
N LEU A 54 -16.27 -16.36 -0.71
CA LEU A 54 -16.40 -16.61 0.73
C LEU A 54 -16.19 -15.35 1.57
N GLY A 55 -15.81 -14.22 0.97
CA GLY A 55 -15.55 -12.96 1.68
C GLY A 55 -14.23 -12.95 2.46
N ILE A 56 -13.34 -13.92 2.24
CA ILE A 56 -12.02 -13.97 2.88
C ILE A 56 -11.11 -12.88 2.31
N ALA A 57 -11.23 -12.61 1.00
CA ALA A 57 -10.56 -11.51 0.33
C ALA A 57 -11.53 -10.80 -0.63
N PRO A 58 -11.45 -9.48 -0.81
CA PRO A 58 -12.42 -8.74 -1.61
C PRO A 58 -12.25 -8.94 -3.12
N ASN A 59 -11.08 -9.40 -3.59
CA ASN A 59 -10.81 -9.69 -4.99
C ASN A 59 -9.69 -10.74 -5.13
N GLN A 60 -9.50 -11.26 -6.36
CA GLN A 60 -8.48 -12.29 -6.63
C GLN A 60 -7.04 -11.82 -6.36
N LYS A 61 -6.73 -10.53 -6.58
CA LYS A 61 -5.39 -9.98 -6.31
C LYS A 61 -5.08 -10.03 -4.82
N GLU A 62 -6.03 -9.60 -4.00
CA GLU A 62 -5.90 -9.64 -2.54
C GLU A 62 -5.95 -11.06 -2.00
N ALA A 63 -6.70 -11.97 -2.63
CA ALA A 63 -6.66 -13.39 -2.30
C ALA A 63 -5.25 -13.97 -2.49
N VAL A 64 -4.57 -13.64 -3.59
CA VAL A 64 -3.18 -14.05 -3.82
C VAL A 64 -2.24 -13.43 -2.77
N ALA A 65 -2.36 -12.14 -2.51
CA ALA A 65 -1.53 -11.46 -1.50
C ALA A 65 -1.70 -12.08 -0.11
N TYR A 66 -2.94 -12.37 0.28
CA TYR A 66 -3.27 -13.05 1.52
C TYR A 66 -2.63 -14.45 1.60
N LEU A 67 -2.75 -15.25 0.54
CA LEU A 67 -2.15 -16.60 0.51
C LEU A 67 -0.63 -16.55 0.61
N VAL A 68 0.03 -15.61 -0.06
CA VAL A 68 1.49 -15.43 0.03
C VAL A 68 1.90 -15.03 1.45
N GLN A 69 1.15 -14.12 2.08
CA GLN A 69 1.40 -13.72 3.46
C GLN A 69 1.22 -14.90 4.43
N GLN A 70 0.13 -15.66 4.28
CA GLN A 70 -0.10 -16.87 5.08
C GLN A 70 1.00 -17.91 4.86
N PHE A 71 1.48 -18.10 3.64
CA PHE A 71 2.62 -18.99 3.38
C PHE A 71 3.86 -18.53 4.14
N ARG A 72 4.21 -17.23 4.06
CA ARG A 72 5.34 -16.64 4.79
C ARG A 72 5.18 -16.85 6.30
N ASP A 73 4.02 -16.55 6.85
CA ASP A 73 3.78 -16.58 8.29
C ASP A 73 3.85 -18.00 8.88
N ASN A 74 3.64 -19.03 8.03
CA ASN A 74 3.78 -20.44 8.39
C ASN A 74 5.21 -21.01 8.22
N LEU A 75 6.17 -20.24 7.70
CA LEU A 75 7.57 -20.67 7.61
C LEU A 75 8.28 -20.59 8.96
N ASP A 76 9.33 -21.39 9.15
CA ASP A 76 10.25 -21.24 10.29
C ASP A 76 10.97 -19.88 10.25
N PRO A 77 11.41 -19.32 11.40
CA PRO A 77 12.02 -17.99 11.45
C PRO A 77 13.21 -17.78 10.50
N ASP A 78 14.04 -18.81 10.31
CA ASP A 78 15.17 -18.74 9.38
C ASP A 78 14.71 -18.70 7.92
N ASN A 79 13.71 -19.51 7.56
CA ASN A 79 13.11 -19.53 6.23
C ASN A 79 12.33 -18.23 5.93
N GLN A 80 11.68 -17.64 6.94
CA GLN A 80 11.04 -16.32 6.82
C GLN A 80 12.06 -15.24 6.47
N ARG A 81 13.20 -15.21 7.16
CA ARG A 81 14.29 -14.25 6.88
C ARG A 81 14.85 -14.41 5.47
N LEU A 82 15.07 -15.65 5.03
CA LEU A 82 15.53 -15.94 3.67
C LEU A 82 14.50 -15.52 2.62
N PHE A 83 13.22 -15.78 2.87
CA PHE A 83 12.13 -15.36 2.02
C PHE A 83 12.11 -13.83 1.86
N ASP A 84 12.16 -13.09 2.97
CA ASP A 84 12.15 -11.63 2.97
C ASP A 84 13.36 -11.04 2.21
N LEU A 85 14.55 -11.61 2.44
CA LEU A 85 15.76 -11.22 1.73
C LEU A 85 15.62 -11.45 0.22
N GLN A 86 15.10 -12.60 -0.18
CA GLN A 86 14.92 -12.94 -1.59
C GLN A 86 13.91 -11.99 -2.27
N VAL A 87 12.81 -11.68 -1.61
CA VAL A 87 11.80 -10.73 -2.10
C VAL A 87 12.40 -9.33 -2.26
N ASP A 88 13.20 -8.86 -1.29
CA ASP A 88 13.87 -7.56 -1.37
C ASP A 88 14.87 -7.47 -2.55
N VAL A 89 15.67 -8.52 -2.75
CA VAL A 89 16.62 -8.59 -3.89
C VAL A 89 15.88 -8.53 -5.24
N LEU A 90 14.77 -9.27 -5.37
CA LEU A 90 13.97 -9.27 -6.60
C LEU A 90 13.34 -7.90 -6.86
N ASN A 91 12.75 -7.27 -5.85
CA ASN A 91 12.16 -5.93 -5.97
C ASN A 91 13.20 -4.88 -6.39
N LYS A 92 14.42 -4.94 -5.84
CA LYS A 92 15.52 -4.05 -6.24
C LYS A 92 15.95 -4.28 -7.69
N LYS A 93 15.91 -5.52 -8.17
CA LYS A 93 16.23 -5.85 -9.56
C LYS A 93 15.16 -5.28 -10.50
N ASP A 94 13.89 -5.45 -10.17
CA ASP A 94 12.78 -4.95 -10.98
C ASP A 94 12.74 -3.42 -11.01
N ALA A 95 13.01 -2.75 -9.88
CA ALA A 95 13.13 -1.30 -9.83
C ALA A 95 14.18 -0.77 -10.83
N LYS A 96 15.37 -1.40 -10.86
CA LYS A 96 16.44 -1.04 -11.80
C LYS A 96 16.06 -1.27 -13.27
N LEU A 97 15.38 -2.38 -13.57
CA LEU A 97 14.91 -2.66 -14.94
C LEU A 97 13.92 -1.61 -15.44
N HIS A 98 13.08 -1.08 -14.56
CA HIS A 98 12.09 -0.07 -14.87
C HIS A 98 12.60 1.39 -14.76
N GLU A 99 13.85 1.60 -14.33
CA GLU A 99 14.55 2.89 -14.40
C GLU A 99 15.40 3.02 -15.68
N SER A 100 15.79 1.90 -16.29
CA SER A 100 16.62 1.85 -17.49
C SER A 100 15.85 1.99 -18.82
N ASN A 101 14.52 2.05 -18.77
CA ASN A 101 13.61 2.25 -19.92
C ASN A 101 12.96 3.63 -19.83
#